data_AF-A0A1B8P2W5-F1
#
_entry.id   AF-A0A1B8P2W5-F1
#
_cell.length_a   1.000
_cell.length_b   1.000
_cell.length_c   1.000
_cell.angle_alpha   90.00
_cell.angle_beta   90.00
_cell.angle_gamma   90.00
#
_symmetry.space_group_name_H-M   'P 1'
#
loop_
_entity.id
_entity.type
_entity.pdbx_description
1 polymer ?
#
loop_
_entity_poly.entity_id
_entity_poly.type
_entity_poly.pdbx_seq_one_letter_code
_entity_poly.pdbx_strand_id
1 'polypeptide(L)'
;METKTLSQPVACGLMKAIANHLADGTSALRSDWQRFAEHYRTTRSYTDATLHGALRALETLEDKRLGDPMGLTGGAANGYLAEAWRSGRSIRLIEGTLHGLEDTFLPGLKTLLASRGKAELADDFRELLDRTRHRAAEMSPGLAPALDDSAAFSDLQGLYVQVGQLRRQLEEIGGTLGLVRGFNSSDGD
;
A
#
# COMPACT_ATOMS: atom_id res chain seq x y z
N MET A 1 -3.36 -18.70 -29.43
CA MET A 1 -3.90 -19.85 -28.67
C MET A 1 -4.77 -19.42 -27.48
N GLU A 2 -4.64 -18.18 -26.97
CA GLU A 2 -5.35 -17.67 -25.78
C GLU A 2 -6.85 -17.34 -25.98
N THR A 3 -7.26 -16.82 -27.14
CA THR A 3 -8.66 -16.46 -27.44
C THR A 3 -9.61 -17.66 -27.43
N LYS A 4 -9.11 -18.87 -27.73
CA LYS A 4 -9.92 -20.09 -27.80
C LYS A 4 -10.30 -20.62 -26.41
N THR A 5 -9.47 -20.37 -25.39
CA THR A 5 -9.69 -20.82 -24.01
C THR A 5 -10.74 -19.97 -23.30
N LEU A 6 -10.68 -18.64 -23.46
CA LEU A 6 -11.69 -17.73 -22.92
C LEU A 6 -13.07 -17.92 -23.58
N SER A 7 -13.11 -18.42 -24.82
CA SER A 7 -14.37 -18.72 -25.53
C SER A 7 -15.05 -20.00 -25.06
N GLN A 8 -14.44 -20.79 -24.18
CA GLN A 8 -15.09 -21.98 -23.63
C GLN A 8 -16.22 -21.56 -22.67
N PRO A 9 -17.43 -22.15 -22.77
CA PRO A 9 -18.58 -21.78 -21.95
C PRO A 9 -18.29 -21.80 -20.43
N VAL A 10 -17.46 -22.74 -19.98
CA VAL A 10 -17.05 -22.84 -18.56
C VAL A 10 -16.14 -21.68 -18.15
N ALA A 11 -15.14 -21.34 -18.96
CA ALA A 11 -14.23 -20.23 -18.69
C ALA A 11 -14.97 -18.88 -18.71
N CYS A 12 -15.84 -18.67 -19.71
CA CYS A 12 -16.72 -17.51 -19.79
C CYS A 12 -17.68 -17.41 -18.59
N GLY A 13 -18.32 -18.52 -18.22
CA GLY A 13 -19.24 -18.59 -17.09
C GLY A 13 -18.55 -18.25 -15.77
N LEU A 14 -17.38 -18.83 -15.52
CA LEU A 14 -16.57 -18.57 -14.34
C LEU A 14 -16.10 -17.10 -14.27
N MET A 15 -15.58 -16.56 -15.39
CA MET A 15 -15.16 -15.16 -15.46
C MET A 15 -16.31 -14.21 -15.10
N LYS A 16 -17.51 -14.45 -15.64
CA LYS A 16 -18.71 -13.65 -15.33
C LYS A 16 -19.10 -13.76 -13.86
N ALA A 17 -19.10 -14.96 -13.30
CA ALA A 17 -19.43 -15.18 -11.90
C ALA A 17 -18.46 -14.43 -10.97
N ILE A 18 -17.15 -14.52 -11.22
CA ILE A 18 -16.12 -13.79 -10.46
C ILE A 18 -16.30 -12.28 -10.61
N ALA A 19 -16.47 -11.78 -11.84
CA ALA A 19 -16.62 -10.35 -12.10
C ALA A 19 -17.86 -9.76 -11.41
N ASN A 20 -18.99 -10.48 -11.46
CA ASN A 20 -20.22 -10.08 -10.76
C ASN A 20 -20.01 -10.08 -9.24
N HIS A 21 -19.39 -11.11 -8.68
CA HIS A 21 -19.10 -11.15 -7.24
C HIS A 21 -18.21 -9.99 -6.78
N LEU A 22 -17.19 -9.63 -7.56
CA LEU A 22 -16.33 -8.47 -7.28
C LEU A 22 -17.12 -7.16 -7.36
N ALA A 23 -18.00 -7.00 -8.36
CA ALA A 23 -18.84 -5.82 -8.50
C ALA A 23 -19.82 -5.67 -7.33
N ASP A 24 -20.48 -6.77 -6.95
CA ASP A 24 -21.43 -6.82 -5.84
C ASP A 24 -20.72 -6.52 -4.50
N GLY A 25 -19.58 -7.17 -4.25
CA GLY A 25 -18.77 -6.96 -3.05
C GLY A 25 -18.26 -5.52 -2.93
N THR A 26 -17.79 -4.94 -4.03
CA THR A 26 -17.32 -3.54 -4.04
C THR A 26 -18.46 -2.55 -3.83
N SER A 27 -19.64 -2.83 -4.40
CA SER A 27 -20.83 -2.01 -4.19
C SER A 27 -21.32 -2.07 -2.74
N ALA A 28 -21.34 -3.26 -2.14
CA ALA A 28 -21.67 -3.48 -0.74
C ALA A 28 -20.68 -2.74 0.18
N LEU A 29 -19.38 -2.92 -0.02
CA LEU A 29 -18.32 -2.24 0.74
C LEU A 29 -18.49 -0.71 0.72
N ARG A 30 -18.74 -0.13 -0.47
CA ARG A 30 -18.99 1.30 -0.60
C ARG A 30 -20.23 1.75 0.18
N SER A 31 -21.33 1.01 0.06
CA SER A 31 -22.58 1.31 0.78
C SER A 31 -22.38 1.23 2.30
N ASP A 32 -21.62 0.23 2.76
CA ASP A 32 -21.31 0.05 4.18
C ASP A 32 -20.48 1.22 4.71
N TRP A 33 -19.43 1.63 3.99
CA TRP A 33 -18.64 2.81 4.35
C TRP A 33 -19.47 4.09 4.37
N GLN A 34 -20.37 4.31 3.40
CA GLN A 34 -21.23 5.49 3.38
C GLN A 34 -22.14 5.56 4.62
N ARG A 35 -22.69 4.42 5.06
CA ARG A 35 -23.49 4.33 6.29
C ARG A 35 -22.65 4.48 7.55
N PHE A 36 -21.43 3.96 7.56
CA PHE A 36 -20.53 3.99 8.70
C PHE A 36 -19.77 5.31 8.87
N ALA A 37 -19.63 6.11 7.82
CA ALA A 37 -18.71 7.25 7.77
C ALA A 37 -18.91 8.27 8.89
N GLU A 38 -20.15 8.60 9.25
CA GLU A 38 -20.43 9.56 10.32
C GLU A 38 -20.06 9.01 11.71
N HIS A 39 -20.35 7.73 11.93
CA HIS A 39 -19.94 7.05 13.16
C HIS A 39 -18.41 6.98 13.28
N TYR A 40 -17.72 6.65 12.18
CA TYR A 40 -16.26 6.61 12.16
C TYR A 40 -15.65 7.99 12.51
N ARG A 41 -16.12 9.06 11.88
CA ARG A 41 -15.64 10.44 12.09
C ARG A 41 -15.85 10.95 13.52
N THR A 42 -16.88 10.46 14.21
CA THR A 42 -17.21 10.88 15.59
C THR A 42 -16.65 9.93 16.65
N THR A 43 -16.05 8.81 16.24
CA THR A 43 -15.45 7.84 17.16
C THR A 43 -14.15 8.39 17.75
N ARG A 44 -13.94 8.19 19.05
CA ARG A 44 -12.74 8.67 19.78
C ARG A 44 -11.42 8.17 19.21
N SER A 45 -11.40 6.98 18.62
CA SER A 45 -10.22 6.39 17.98
C SER A 45 -10.03 6.80 16.51
N TYR A 46 -10.82 7.72 15.96
CA TYR A 46 -10.72 8.12 14.54
C TYR A 46 -9.28 8.39 14.09
N THR A 47 -8.58 9.26 14.81
CA THR A 47 -7.19 9.64 14.50
C THR A 47 -6.25 8.45 14.57
N ASP A 48 -6.33 7.68 15.65
CA ASP A 48 -5.48 6.51 15.89
C ASP A 48 -5.72 5.41 14.84
N ALA A 49 -6.98 5.08 14.57
CA ALA A 49 -7.36 4.08 13.59
C ALA A 49 -6.99 4.49 12.15
N THR A 50 -7.12 5.78 11.82
CA THR A 50 -6.75 6.30 10.48
C THR A 50 -5.24 6.23 10.27
N LEU A 51 -4.47 6.66 11.27
CA LEU A 51 -3.01 6.60 11.21
C LEU A 51 -2.52 5.14 11.17
N HIS A 52 -3.08 4.25 12.01
CA HIS A 52 -2.76 2.83 11.96
C HIS A 52 -3.08 2.21 10.60
N GLY A 53 -4.21 2.59 9.98
CA GLY A 53 -4.56 2.12 8.64
C GLY A 53 -3.51 2.47 7.59
N ALA A 54 -2.99 3.70 7.62
CA ALA A 54 -1.90 4.13 6.75
C ALA A 54 -0.58 3.39 7.04
N LEU A 55 -0.28 3.16 8.33
CA LEU A 55 0.89 2.38 8.74
C LEU A 55 0.82 0.93 8.23
N ARG A 56 -0.32 0.26 8.43
CA ARG A 56 -0.56 -1.11 7.91
C ARG A 56 -0.45 -1.17 6.38
N ALA A 57 -0.86 -0.13 5.67
CA ALA A 57 -0.68 -0.06 4.22
C ALA A 57 0.80 -0.02 3.83
N LEU A 58 1.62 0.75 4.55
CA LEU A 58 3.08 0.82 4.32
C LEU A 58 3.80 -0.47 4.72
N GLU A 59 3.44 -1.10 5.84
CA GLU A 59 3.95 -2.42 6.23
C GLU A 59 3.62 -3.49 5.18
N THR A 60 2.39 -3.49 4.66
CA THR A 60 1.99 -4.42 3.59
C THR A 60 2.81 -4.18 2.31
N LEU A 61 3.11 -2.91 1.99
CA LEU A 61 3.98 -2.59 0.87
C LEU A 61 5.41 -3.08 1.10
N GLU A 62 6.00 -2.77 2.25
CA GLU A 62 7.38 -3.11 2.60
C GLU A 62 7.56 -4.62 2.70
N ASP A 63 6.81 -5.28 3.57
CA ASP A 63 7.05 -6.69 3.89
C ASP A 63 6.48 -7.61 2.82
N LYS A 64 5.21 -7.41 2.43
CA LYS A 64 4.48 -8.39 1.60
C LYS A 64 4.65 -8.18 0.12
N ARG A 65 4.63 -6.93 -0.35
CA ARG A 65 4.66 -6.64 -1.80
C ARG A 65 6.06 -6.42 -2.35
N LEU A 66 7.03 -6.11 -1.49
CA LEU A 66 8.44 -5.94 -1.86
C LEU A 66 9.33 -6.98 -1.18
N GLY A 67 9.33 -7.03 0.16
CA GLY A 67 10.26 -7.83 0.95
C GLY A 67 10.18 -9.32 0.67
N ASP A 68 9.00 -9.93 0.82
CA ASP A 68 8.76 -11.36 0.61
C ASP A 68 9.15 -11.79 -0.83
N PRO A 69 8.70 -11.14 -1.93
CA PRO A 69 9.13 -11.48 -3.28
C PRO A 69 10.63 -11.31 -3.53
N MET A 70 11.28 -10.36 -2.86
CA MET A 70 12.71 -10.10 -3.00
C MET A 70 13.58 -10.96 -2.07
N GLY A 71 12.97 -11.74 -1.17
CA GLY A 71 13.70 -12.55 -0.18
C GLY A 71 14.33 -11.72 0.97
N LEU A 72 13.89 -10.47 1.17
CA LEU A 72 14.47 -9.57 2.18
C LEU A 72 13.97 -9.84 3.61
N THR A 73 12.94 -10.69 3.76
CA THR A 73 12.32 -11.06 5.05
C THR A 73 12.78 -12.41 5.60
N GLY A 74 13.85 -13.01 5.04
CA GLY A 74 14.45 -14.26 5.54
C GLY A 74 14.24 -15.49 4.65
N GLY A 75 13.89 -15.31 3.37
CA GLY A 75 13.72 -16.37 2.37
C GLY A 75 14.50 -16.11 1.07
N ALA A 76 14.41 -17.02 0.11
CA ALA A 76 14.94 -16.79 -1.23
C ALA A 76 13.99 -15.92 -2.06
N ALA A 77 14.52 -15.06 -2.93
CA ALA A 77 13.72 -14.27 -3.86
C ALA A 77 12.83 -15.18 -4.71
N ASN A 78 11.55 -14.83 -4.81
CA ASN A 78 10.55 -15.62 -5.51
C ASN A 78 9.45 -14.70 -6.09
N GLY A 79 9.54 -14.44 -7.39
CA GLY A 79 8.58 -13.59 -8.11
C GLY A 79 7.13 -14.08 -8.08
N TYR A 80 6.89 -15.37 -7.81
CA TYR A 80 5.53 -15.90 -7.66
C TYR A 80 4.81 -15.41 -6.39
N LEU A 81 5.57 -14.89 -5.42
CA LEU A 81 5.02 -14.25 -4.22
C LEU A 81 4.53 -12.82 -4.50
N ALA A 82 4.95 -12.21 -5.61
CA ALA A 82 4.52 -10.85 -5.93
C ALA A 82 3.03 -10.83 -6.29
N GLU A 83 2.26 -9.95 -5.64
CA GLU A 83 0.87 -9.72 -6.03
C GLU A 83 0.78 -9.29 -7.50
N ALA A 84 -0.26 -9.74 -8.22
CA ALA A 84 -0.44 -9.49 -9.64
C ALA A 84 0.75 -9.88 -10.56
N TRP A 85 1.60 -10.84 -10.14
CA TRP A 85 2.71 -11.31 -10.98
C TRP A 85 2.23 -11.86 -12.34
N ARG A 86 1.09 -12.57 -12.38
CA ARG A 86 0.54 -13.15 -13.62
C ARG A 86 0.21 -12.12 -14.69
N SER A 87 -0.16 -10.90 -14.28
CA SER A 87 -0.45 -9.81 -15.21
C SER A 87 0.74 -8.86 -15.39
N GLY A 88 1.86 -9.09 -14.67
CA GLY A 88 3.01 -8.18 -14.67
C GLY A 88 2.68 -6.80 -14.11
N ARG A 89 1.81 -6.71 -13.10
CA ARG A 89 1.31 -5.43 -12.53
C ARG A 89 1.64 -5.23 -11.05
N SER A 90 2.61 -5.95 -10.51
CA SER A 90 2.99 -5.85 -9.09
C SER A 90 3.40 -4.44 -8.67
N ILE A 91 4.23 -3.75 -9.47
CA ILE A 91 4.64 -2.36 -9.18
C ILE A 91 3.46 -1.40 -9.35
N ARG A 92 2.59 -1.65 -10.34
CA ARG A 92 1.35 -0.87 -10.51
C ARG A 92 0.42 -0.95 -9.29
N LEU A 93 0.40 -2.08 -8.56
CA LEU A 93 -0.34 -2.18 -7.29
C LEU A 93 0.31 -1.36 -6.18
N ILE A 94 1.65 -1.31 -6.13
CA ILE A 94 2.40 -0.48 -5.19
C ILE A 94 2.11 1.01 -5.44
N GLU A 95 2.19 1.44 -6.70
CA GLU A 95 1.82 2.81 -7.12
C GLU A 95 0.40 3.17 -6.67
N GLY A 96 -0.57 2.26 -6.83
CA GLY A 96 -1.95 2.46 -6.40
C GLY A 96 -2.08 2.72 -4.89
N THR A 97 -1.33 2.02 -4.05
CA THR A 97 -1.32 2.28 -2.60
C THR A 97 -0.68 3.64 -2.28
N LEU A 98 0.45 3.97 -2.93
CA LEU A 98 1.11 5.26 -2.73
C LEU A 98 0.22 6.43 -3.19
N HIS A 99 -0.55 6.25 -4.27
CA HIS A 99 -1.59 7.20 -4.69
C HIS A 99 -2.70 7.33 -3.65
N GLY A 100 -3.18 6.22 -3.11
CA GLY A 100 -4.16 6.25 -2.03
C GLY A 100 -3.69 7.05 -0.81
N LEU A 101 -2.42 6.88 -0.41
CA LEU A 101 -1.84 7.64 0.71
C LEU A 101 -1.79 9.15 0.42
N GLU A 102 -1.40 9.54 -0.79
CA GLU A 102 -1.33 10.97 -1.15
C GLU A 102 -2.72 11.60 -1.28
N ASP A 103 -3.63 10.94 -1.99
CA ASP A 103 -4.90 11.55 -2.37
C ASP A 103 -5.90 11.56 -1.20
N THR A 104 -5.83 10.57 -0.31
CA THR A 104 -6.86 10.34 0.71
C THR A 104 -6.38 10.47 2.16
N PHE A 105 -5.11 10.20 2.44
CA PHE A 105 -4.58 10.22 3.80
C PHE A 105 -3.80 11.50 4.12
N LEU A 106 -2.88 11.89 3.25
CA LEU A 106 -2.00 13.06 3.44
C LEU A 106 -2.75 14.38 3.71
N PRO A 107 -3.89 14.71 3.07
CA PRO A 107 -4.61 15.96 3.35
C PRO A 107 -5.11 16.02 4.80
N GLY A 108 -5.58 14.88 5.33
CA GLY A 108 -6.01 14.75 6.72
C GLY A 108 -4.83 14.83 7.68
N LEU A 109 -3.72 14.15 7.37
CA LEU A 109 -2.50 14.20 8.16
C LEU A 109 -1.94 15.64 8.26
N LYS A 110 -1.87 16.35 7.13
CA LYS A 110 -1.41 17.75 7.09
C LYS A 110 -2.26 18.66 7.96
N THR A 111 -3.59 18.50 7.88
CA THR A 111 -4.54 19.27 8.70
C THR A 111 -4.33 19.00 10.19
N LEU A 112 -4.19 17.72 10.56
CA LEU A 112 -3.94 17.30 11.94
C LEU A 112 -2.64 17.89 12.48
N LEU A 113 -1.53 17.73 11.75
CA LEU A 113 -0.22 18.20 12.18
C LEU A 113 -0.12 19.73 12.25
N ALA A 114 -0.73 20.44 11.30
CA ALA A 114 -0.82 21.90 11.35
C ALA A 114 -1.55 22.39 12.61
N SER A 115 -2.63 21.73 13.01
CA SER A 115 -3.37 22.06 14.24
C SER A 115 -2.53 21.87 15.53
N ARG A 116 -1.43 21.10 15.43
CA ARG A 116 -0.49 20.83 16.53
C ARG A 116 0.80 21.63 16.43
N GLY A 117 0.91 22.54 15.46
CA GLY A 117 2.14 23.31 15.21
C GLY A 117 3.30 22.45 14.72
N LYS A 118 3.00 21.38 13.97
CA LYS A 118 3.94 20.37 13.46
C LYS A 118 3.86 20.19 11.93
N ALA A 119 3.50 21.25 11.21
CA ALA A 119 3.23 21.20 9.78
C ALA A 119 4.43 20.69 8.97
N GLU A 120 5.65 20.95 9.44
CA GLU A 120 6.91 20.49 8.86
C GLU A 120 6.96 18.96 8.70
N LEU A 121 6.44 18.20 9.67
CA LEU A 121 6.43 16.73 9.59
C LEU A 121 5.55 16.22 8.44
N ALA A 122 4.47 16.93 8.12
CA ALA A 122 3.61 16.60 6.99
C ALA A 122 4.26 16.94 5.65
N ASP A 123 5.04 18.02 5.61
CA ASP A 123 5.77 18.45 4.43
C ASP A 123 6.92 17.47 4.11
N ASP A 124 7.68 17.06 5.12
CA ASP A 124 8.73 16.05 4.98
C ASP A 124 8.15 14.71 4.48
N PHE A 125 7.00 14.28 5.04
CA PHE A 125 6.36 13.03 4.65
C PHE A 125 5.84 13.09 3.21
N ARG A 126 5.23 14.23 2.83
CA ARG A 126 4.81 14.48 1.44
C ARG A 126 6.00 14.36 0.49
N GLU A 127 7.12 15.00 0.79
CA GLU A 127 8.28 14.97 -0.11
C GLU A 127 8.85 13.57 -0.28
N LEU A 128 8.91 12.78 0.80
CA LEU A 128 9.32 11.39 0.71
C LEU A 128 8.32 10.55 -0.09
N LEU A 129 7.02 10.75 0.13
CA LEU A 129 5.96 10.04 -0.60
C LEU A 129 6.02 10.34 -2.10
N ASP A 130 6.20 11.60 -2.46
CA ASP A 130 6.32 12.05 -3.84
C ASP A 130 7.54 11.43 -4.54
N ARG A 131 8.72 11.45 -3.89
CA ARG A 131 9.92 10.79 -4.41
C ARG A 131 9.72 9.28 -4.58
N THR A 132 9.05 8.64 -3.63
CA THR A 132 8.78 7.19 -3.67
C THR A 132 7.82 6.83 -4.81
N ARG A 133 6.77 7.64 -5.02
CA ARG A 133 5.85 7.52 -6.15
C ARG A 133 6.56 7.67 -7.49
N HIS A 134 7.38 8.72 -7.63
CA HIS A 134 8.13 8.97 -8.86
C HIS A 134 9.04 7.79 -9.19
N ARG A 135 9.80 7.26 -8.21
CA ARG A 135 10.60 6.05 -8.42
C ARG A 135 9.75 4.89 -8.91
N ALA A 136 8.64 4.58 -8.24
CA ALA A 136 7.79 3.46 -8.63
C ALA A 136 7.20 3.63 -10.05
N ALA A 137 6.86 4.86 -10.45
CA ALA A 137 6.31 5.16 -11.77
C ALA A 137 7.31 5.01 -12.93
N GLU A 138 8.60 5.18 -12.64
CA GLU A 138 9.69 5.01 -13.62
C GLU A 138 10.08 3.54 -13.83
N MET A 139 9.65 2.64 -12.94
CA MET A 139 9.97 1.21 -13.00
C MET A 139 9.07 0.45 -13.98
N SER A 140 9.55 -0.72 -14.41
CA SER A 140 8.70 -1.68 -15.12
C SER A 140 7.50 -2.09 -14.25
N PRO A 141 6.30 -2.31 -14.84
CA PRO A 141 5.07 -2.49 -14.06
C PRO A 141 5.03 -3.79 -13.24
N GLY A 142 5.91 -4.75 -13.52
CA GLY A 142 6.01 -6.04 -12.84
C GLY A 142 7.30 -6.19 -12.06
N LEU A 143 7.22 -6.78 -10.87
CA LEU A 143 8.36 -7.01 -9.99
C LEU A 143 9.15 -8.26 -10.40
N ALA A 144 8.46 -9.36 -10.72
CA ALA A 144 9.11 -10.65 -10.95
C ALA A 144 10.22 -10.64 -12.02
N PRO A 145 10.07 -9.99 -13.19
CA PRO A 145 11.14 -9.94 -14.19
C PRO A 145 12.38 -9.18 -13.72
N ALA A 146 12.24 -8.25 -12.77
CA ALA A 146 13.34 -7.46 -12.24
C ALA A 146 14.20 -8.22 -11.22
N LEU A 147 13.76 -9.42 -10.76
CA LEU A 147 14.56 -10.24 -9.83
C LEU A 147 15.80 -10.86 -10.50
N ASP A 148 15.75 -11.06 -11.81
CA ASP A 148 16.84 -11.68 -12.59
C ASP A 148 17.78 -10.65 -13.23
N ASP A 149 17.49 -9.35 -13.10
CA ASP A 149 18.29 -8.24 -13.63
C ASP A 149 18.90 -7.43 -12.49
N SER A 150 20.22 -7.30 -12.46
CA SER A 150 20.92 -6.66 -11.34
C SER A 150 20.59 -5.17 -11.17
N ALA A 151 20.37 -4.45 -12.27
CA ALA A 151 20.06 -3.03 -12.22
C ALA A 151 18.62 -2.81 -11.76
N ALA A 152 17.67 -3.55 -12.35
CA ALA A 152 16.27 -3.49 -11.97
C ALA A 152 16.04 -3.99 -10.53
N PHE A 153 16.78 -5.00 -10.08
CA PHE A 153 16.75 -5.45 -8.68
C PHE A 153 17.29 -4.38 -7.73
N SER A 154 18.35 -3.67 -8.11
CA SER A 154 18.88 -2.55 -7.32
C SER A 154 17.85 -1.41 -7.20
N ASP A 155 17.11 -1.12 -8.27
CA ASP A 155 16.02 -0.14 -8.23
C ASP A 155 14.89 -0.58 -7.29
N LEU A 156 14.54 -1.87 -7.27
CA LEU A 156 13.58 -2.45 -6.32
C LEU A 156 14.06 -2.31 -4.87
N GLN A 157 15.34 -2.53 -4.61
CA GLN A 157 15.91 -2.32 -3.27
C GLN A 157 15.82 -0.85 -2.87
N GLY A 158 16.06 0.07 -3.80
CA GLY A 158 15.84 1.50 -3.57
C GLY A 158 14.39 1.84 -3.20
N LEU A 159 13.42 1.24 -3.91
CA LEU A 159 11.99 1.40 -3.59
C LEU A 159 11.65 0.81 -2.21
N TYR A 160 12.14 -0.38 -1.89
CA TYR A 160 11.98 -1.02 -0.57
C TYR A 160 12.47 -0.11 0.55
N VAL A 161 13.68 0.45 0.42
CA VAL A 161 14.25 1.38 1.40
C VAL A 161 13.38 2.63 1.58
N GLN A 162 12.87 3.21 0.48
CA GLN A 162 12.02 4.40 0.53
C GLN A 162 10.67 4.11 1.21
N VAL A 163 10.05 2.95 0.95
CA VAL A 163 8.83 2.53 1.65
C VAL A 163 9.09 2.33 3.14
N GLY A 164 10.21 1.71 3.52
CA GLY A 164 10.59 1.57 4.93
C GLY A 164 10.88 2.91 5.62
N GLN A 165 11.39 3.91 4.88
CA GLN A 165 11.53 5.28 5.38
C GLN A 165 10.16 5.93 5.60
N LEU A 166 9.20 5.76 4.69
CA LEU A 166 7.83 6.25 4.87
C LEU A 166 7.18 5.65 6.12
N ARG A 167 7.34 4.34 6.31
CA ARG A 167 6.82 3.64 7.50
C ARG A 167 7.39 4.25 8.77
N ARG A 168 8.72 4.31 8.90
CA ARG A 168 9.38 4.87 10.09
C ARG A 168 8.97 6.32 10.37
N GLN A 169 8.91 7.15 9.34
CA GLN A 169 8.49 8.54 9.50
C GLN A 169 7.04 8.64 10.01
N LEU A 170 6.15 7.76 9.55
CA LEU A 170 4.78 7.70 10.05
C LEU A 170 4.69 7.20 11.51
N GLU A 171 5.55 6.26 11.91
CA GLU A 171 5.69 5.82 13.30
C GLU A 171 6.15 6.97 14.21
N GLU A 172 7.15 7.74 13.78
CA GLU A 172 7.65 8.93 14.50
C GLU A 172 6.58 10.02 14.63
N ILE A 173 5.79 10.24 13.58
CA ILE A 173 4.62 11.12 13.60
C ILE A 173 3.59 10.62 14.63
N GLY A 174 3.30 9.31 14.64
CA GLY A 174 2.40 8.70 15.62
C GLY A 174 2.87 8.95 17.06
N GLY A 175 4.15 8.73 17.33
CA GLY A 175 4.78 9.02 18.63
C GLY A 175 4.67 10.51 19.01
N THR A 176 4.92 11.42 18.07
CA THR A 176 4.77 12.87 18.28
C THR A 176 3.32 13.28 18.60
N LEU A 177 2.35 12.56 18.05
CA LEU A 177 0.92 12.76 18.31
C LEU A 177 0.44 12.10 19.62
N GLY A 178 1.31 11.35 20.32
CA GLY A 178 1.01 10.65 21.56
C GLY A 178 0.36 9.28 21.38
N LEU A 179 0.48 8.67 20.19
CA LEU A 179 -0.02 7.32 19.90
C LEU A 179 1.11 6.31 20.19
N VAL A 180 1.10 5.74 21.39
CA VAL A 180 2.25 4.95 21.89
C VAL A 180 2.02 3.43 21.79
N ARG A 181 0.82 2.91 22.06
CA ARG A 181 0.59 1.44 22.04
C ARG A 181 0.24 0.96 20.63
N GLY A 182 1.00 0.00 20.10
CA GLY A 182 0.73 -0.65 18.80
C GLY A 182 1.15 0.16 17.57
N PHE A 183 1.69 1.37 17.77
CA PHE A 183 2.12 2.29 16.70
C PHE A 183 3.62 2.20 16.40
N ASN A 184 4.41 1.56 17.27
CA ASN A 184 5.84 1.37 17.10
C ASN A 184 6.16 -0.12 17.22
N SER A 185 6.91 -0.68 16.27
CA SER A 185 7.41 -2.06 16.32
C SER A 185 8.41 -2.30 17.46
N SER A 186 8.81 -1.25 18.18
CA SER A 186 9.78 -1.31 19.29
C SER A 186 9.18 -1.74 20.63
N ASP A 187 7.85 -1.67 20.80
CA ASP A 187 7.18 -2.24 21.95
C ASP A 187 6.78 -3.67 21.59
N GLY A 188 7.76 -4.57 21.62
CA GLY A 188 7.56 -5.99 21.35
C GLY A 188 6.56 -6.62 22.33
N ASP A 189 5.43 -7.04 21.78
CA ASP A 189 4.66 -8.19 22.21
C ASP A 189 4.92 -9.42 21.31
#